data_AF-A0A536TZT9-F1
#
_entry.id   AF-A0A536TZT9-F1
#
_cell.length_a   1.000
_cell.length_b   1.000
_cell.length_c   1.000
_cell.angle_alpha   90.00
_cell.angle_beta   90.00
_cell.angle_gamma   90.00
#
_symmetry.space_group_name_H-M   'P 1'
#
loop_
_entity.id
_entity.type
_entity.pdbx_description
1 polymer ?
#
loop_
_entity_poly.entity_id
_entity_poly.type
_entity_poly.pdbx_seq_one_letter_code
_entity_poly.pdbx_strand_id
1 'polypeptide(L)' 'MRDPTPLPIRLEDYAPPAFLVETVDLDVELFEDHARVRSRLAVSRNPKSNDSNAPLVLDAE' A
#
# COMPACT_ATOMS: atom_id res chain seq x y z
N MET A 1 -11.52 20.64 -8.33
CA MET A 1 -11.94 19.36 -7.73
C MET A 1 -12.04 19.57 -6.24
N ARG A 2 -13.05 19.02 -5.56
CA ARG A 2 -13.19 19.14 -4.11
C ARG A 2 -12.47 17.94 -3.51
N ASP A 3 -11.37 18.18 -2.81
CA ASP A 3 -10.68 17.11 -2.09
C ASP A 3 -11.68 16.48 -1.09
N PRO A 4 -11.84 15.15 -1.10
CA PRO A 4 -12.71 14.50 -0.13
C PRO A 4 -12.20 14.81 1.27
N THR A 5 -13.09 15.28 2.14
CA THR A 5 -12.75 15.50 3.55
C THR A 5 -12.23 14.18 4.12
N PRO A 6 -11.04 14.15 4.75
CA PRO A 6 -10.51 12.92 5.32
C PRO A 6 -11.52 12.34 6.32
N LEU A 7 -11.86 11.07 6.16
CA LEU A 7 -12.74 10.37 7.08
C LEU A 7 -11.95 10.05 8.36
N PRO A 8 -12.58 10.14 9.55
CA PRO A 8 -11.91 9.80 10.80
C PRO A 8 -11.59 8.30 10.83
N ILE A 9 -10.31 7.96 11.00
CA ILE A 9 -9.85 6.57 11.17
C ILE A 9 -10.00 6.20 12.65
N ARG A 10 -10.74 5.13 12.95
CA ARG A 10 -10.98 4.67 14.32
C ARG A 10 -10.25 3.37 14.60
N LEU A 11 -9.81 3.19 15.85
CA LEU A 11 -9.17 1.95 16.29
C LEU A 11 -10.12 0.74 16.21
N GLU A 12 -11.42 0.96 16.45
CA GLU A 12 -12.45 -0.09 16.41
C GLU A 12 -12.66 -0.70 15.02
N ASP A 13 -12.31 0.04 13.96
CA ASP A 13 -12.46 -0.36 12.56
C ASP A 13 -11.21 -1.05 12.01
N TYR A 14 -10.19 -1.30 12.84
CA TYR A 14 -8.96 -1.95 12.41
C TYR A 14 -9.20 -3.39 11.97
N ALA A 15 -8.83 -3.70 10.73
CA ALA A 15 -8.82 -5.05 10.20
C ALA A 15 -7.40 -5.42 9.70
N PRO A 16 -6.96 -6.67 9.86
CA PRO A 16 -5.71 -7.14 9.26
C PRO A 16 -5.74 -6.93 7.73
N PRO A 17 -4.65 -6.43 7.12
CA PRO A 17 -4.60 -6.19 5.68
C PRO A 17 -4.75 -7.50 4.90
N ALA A 18 -5.33 -7.44 3.70
CA ALA A 18 -5.54 -8.60 2.83
C ALA A 18 -4.23 -9.21 2.30
N PHE A 19 -3.19 -8.39 2.16
CA PHE A 19 -1.89 -8.79 1.65
C PHE A 19 -0.79 -8.37 2.62
N LEU A 20 0.26 -9.17 2.66
CA LEU A 20 1.51 -8.86 3.34
C LEU A 20 2.55 -8.52 2.28
N VAL A 21 3.38 -7.53 2.58
CA VAL A 21 4.56 -7.20 1.78
C VAL A 21 5.77 -7.63 2.58
N GLU A 22 6.42 -8.70 2.13
CA GLU A 22 7.54 -9.33 2.85
C GLU A 22 8.86 -8.62 2.56
N THR A 23 9.04 -8.16 1.32
CA THR A 23 10.26 -7.48 0.87
C THR A 23 9.90 -6.40 -0.13
N VAL A 24 10.65 -5.29 -0.04
CA VAL A 24 10.53 -4.13 -0.91
C VAL A 24 11.91 -3.86 -1.48
N ASP A 25 12.08 -4.13 -2.78
CA ASP A 25 13.27 -3.70 -3.51
C ASP A 25 12.97 -2.35 -4.15
N LEU A 26 13.73 -1.32 -3.75
CA LEU A 26 13.64 0.03 -4.30
C LEU A 26 14.92 0.36 -5.07
N ASP A 27 14.74 0.76 -6.32
CA ASP A 27 15.78 1.36 -7.14
C ASP A 27 15.42 2.83 -7.36
N VAL A 28 16.24 3.72 -6.82
CA VAL A 28 16.03 5.17 -6.82
C VAL A 28 17.12 5.83 -7.64
N GLU A 29 16.72 6.38 -8.78
CA GLU A 29 17.58 7.13 -9.68
C GLU A 29 17.32 8.63 -9.45
N LEU A 30 18.33 9.37 -9.03
CA LEU A 30 18.24 10.80 -8.73
C LEU A 30 18.76 11.63 -9.91
N PHE A 31 17.98 12.64 -10.30
CA PHE A 31 18.32 13.65 -11.30
C PHE A 31 18.27 15.04 -10.65
N GLU A 32 18.66 16.08 -11.37
CA GLU A 32 18.70 17.45 -10.82
C GLU A 32 17.30 18.00 -10.47
N ASP A 33 16.27 17.64 -11.24
CA ASP A 33 14.90 18.17 -11.13
C ASP A 33 13.86 17.14 -10.68
N HIS A 34 14.20 15.85 -10.68
CA HIS A 34 13.29 14.77 -10.28
C HIS A 34 14.02 13.52 -9.79
N ALA A 35 13.25 12.58 -9.23
CA ALA A 35 13.72 11.24 -8.92
C ALA A 35 12.83 10.21 -9.61
N ARG A 36 13.44 9.18 -10.19
CA ARG A 36 12.73 8.00 -10.68
C ARG A 36 12.84 6.89 -9.65
N VAL A 37 11.69 6.42 -9.17
CA VAL A 37 11.62 5.30 -8.21
C VAL A 37 11.01 4.10 -8.90
N ARG A 38 11.74 2.99 -8.93
CA ARG A 38 11.24 1.68 -9.36
C ARG A 38 11.11 0.80 -8.12
N SER A 39 9.93 0.24 -7.90
CA SER A 39 9.65 -0.66 -6.79
C SER A 39 9.30 -2.06 -7.28
N ARG A 40 9.85 -3.06 -6.61
CA ARG A 40 9.45 -4.46 -6.74
C ARG A 40 9.06 -4.98 -5.37
N LEU A 41 7.82 -5.44 -5.26
CA LEU A 41 7.22 -5.89 -4.00
C LEU A 41 7.07 -7.41 -4.01
N ALA A 42 7.55 -8.09 -2.97
CA ALA A 42 7.22 -9.48 -2.69
C ALA A 42 5.91 -9.51 -1.89
N VAL A 43 4.79 -9.76 -2.59
CA VAL A 43 3.44 -9.70 -2.02
C VAL A 43 2.86 -11.10 -1.85
N SER A 44 2.32 -11.39 -0.67
CA SER A 44 1.64 -12.64 -0.35
C SER A 44 0.27 -12.38 0.28
N ARG A 45 -0.67 -13.32 0.17
CA ARG A 45 -1.99 -13.19 0.84
C ARG A 45 -1.82 -13.37 2.34
N ASN A 46 -2.46 -12.52 3.13
CA ASN A 46 -2.42 -12.62 4.59
C ASN A 46 -3.41 -13.69 5.09
N PRO A 47 -2.96 -14.78 5.73
CA PRO A 47 -3.84 -15.82 6.27
C PRO A 47 -4.71 -15.33 7.43
N LYS A 48 -4.38 -14.18 8.04
CA LYS A 48 -5.19 -13.54 9.10
C LYS A 48 -6.24 -12.57 8.55
N SER A 49 -6.30 -12.37 7.23
CA SER A 49 -7.33 -11.53 6.63
C SER A 49 -8.67 -12.25 6.65
N ASN A 50 -9.73 -11.50 6.94
CA ASN A 50 -11.10 -12.01 6.93
C ASN A 50 -11.60 -12.29 5.50
N ASP A 51 -10.96 -11.73 4.47
CA ASP A 51 -11.32 -11.93 3.06
C ASP A 51 -10.12 -12.45 2.25
N SER A 52 -10.18 -13.74 1.92
CA SER A 52 -9.16 -14.42 1.12
C SER A 52 -9.22 -14.08 -0.37
N ASN A 53 -10.30 -13.46 -0.85
CA ASN A 53 -10.51 -13.08 -2.25
C ASN A 53 -10.40 -11.58 -2.50
N ALA A 54 -10.06 -10.79 -1.47
CA ALA A 54 -9.86 -9.36 -1.62
C ALA A 54 -8.86 -9.01 -2.74
N PRO A 55 -9.11 -7.94 -3.52
CA PRO A 55 -8.20 -7.45 -4.55
C PRO A 55 -6.97 -6.77 -3.92
N LEU A 56 -5.84 -6.81 -4.62
CA LEU A 56 -4.66 -6.06 -4.22
C LEU A 56 -4.89 -4.56 -4.49
N VAL A 57 -4.98 -3.79 -3.41
CA VAL A 57 -5.05 -2.33 -3.46
C VAL A 57 -3.72 -1.78 -2.95
N LEU A 58 -3.07 -0.94 -3.74
CA LEU A 58 -1.82 -0.26 -3.38
C LEU A 58 -2.12 1.23 -3.30
N ASP A 59 -1.75 1.84 -2.18
CA ASP A 59 -1.87 3.29 -1.99
C ASP A 59 -0.78 4.01 -2.80
N ALA A 60 -1.21 5.01 -3.57
CA ALA A 60 -0.33 5.94 -4.27
C ALA A 60 -0.87 7.35 -3.99
N GLU A 61 -0.30 8.01 -2.98
CA GLU A 61 -0.54 9.42 -2.66
C GLU A 61 0.52 10.30 -3.33
#